data_AF-A0A968TVF6-F1
#
_entry.id   AF-A0A968TVF6-F1
#
_cell.length_a   1.000
_cell.length_b   1.000
_cell.length_c   1.000
_cell.angle_alpha   90.00
_cell.angle_beta   90.00
_cell.angle_gamma   90.00
#
_symmetry.space_group_name_H-M   'P 1'
#
loop_
_entity.id
_entity.type
_entity.pdbx_description
1 polymer ?
#
loop_
_entity_poly.entity_id
_entity_poly.type
_entity_poly.pdbx_seq_one_letter_code
_entity_poly.pdbx_strand_id
1 'polypeptide(L)' 'MALEDAVREVIGELDPGDGGVIAVDRFGRIALVYNSEGMFRGRVDSTGAIEVRIWE' A
#
# COMPACT_ATOMS: atom_id res chain seq x y z
N MET A 1 14.81 5.14 5.52
CA MET A 1 13.37 5.32 5.20
C MET A 1 12.71 3.94 5.26
N ALA A 2 11.59 3.79 5.96
CA ALA A 2 10.82 2.54 5.91
C ALA A 2 10.04 2.45 4.59
N LEU A 3 9.68 1.24 4.16
CA LEU A 3 8.91 1.03 2.92
C LEU A 3 7.63 1.88 2.89
N GLU A 4 6.90 1.89 4.00
CA GLU A 4 5.63 2.60 4.09
C GLU A 4 5.81 4.12 4.02
N ASP A 5 6.87 4.67 4.62
CA ASP A 5 7.19 6.09 4.52
C ASP A 5 7.53 6.48 3.07
N ALA A 6 8.37 5.69 2.40
CA ALA A 6 8.75 5.93 1.01
C ALA A 6 7.53 5.92 0.08
N VAL A 7 6.62 4.97 0.31
CA VAL A 7 5.39 4.87 -0.46
C VAL A 7 4.48 6.06 -0.19
N ARG A 8 4.32 6.49 1.07
CA ARG A 8 3.52 7.68 1.41
C ARG A 8 4.06 8.96 0.78
N GLU A 9 5.38 9.11 0.74
CA GLU A 9 6.02 10.24 0.06
C GLU A 9 5.64 10.26 -1.42
N VAL A 10 5.79 9.14 -2.14
CA VAL A 10 5.43 9.05 -3.57
C VAL A 10 3.94 9.27 -3.81
N ILE A 11 3.05 8.68 -3.00
CA ILE A 11 1.60 8.87 -3.14
C ILE A 11 1.19 10.32 -2.81
N GLY A 12 1.95 11.01 -1.94
CA GLY A 12 1.73 12.41 -1.61
C GLY A 12 2.07 13.39 -2.74
N GLU A 13 2.88 12.97 -3.71
CA GLU A 13 3.22 13.77 -4.91
C GLU A 13 2.16 13.66 -6.02
N LEU A 14 1.22 12.70 -5.91
CA LEU A 14 0.13 12.54 -6.86
C LEU A 14 -1.00 13.53 -6.57
N ASP A 15 -1.81 13.82 -7.59
CA ASP A 15 -3.04 14.60 -7.39
C ASP A 15 -3.97 13.92 -6.36
N PRO A 16 -4.74 14.69 -5.58
CA PRO A 16 -5.69 14.13 -4.65
C PRO A 16 -6.68 13.20 -5.36
N GLY A 17 -6.78 11.96 -4.90
CA GLY A 17 -7.71 10.98 -5.47
C GLY A 17 -7.15 10.12 -6.62
N ASP A 18 -5.90 10.33 -7.02
CA ASP A 18 -5.35 9.79 -8.28
C ASP A 18 -5.09 8.28 -8.25
N GLY A 19 -4.69 7.70 -7.11
CA GLY A 19 -4.52 6.25 -7.04
C GLY A 19 -3.81 5.70 -5.81
N GLY A 20 -3.12 4.58 -6.02
CA GLY A 20 -2.46 3.83 -4.97
C GLY A 20 -1.42 2.86 -5.49
N VAL A 21 -0.61 2.32 -4.58
CA VAL A 21 0.45 1.38 -4.88
C VAL A 21 0.51 0.26 -3.85
N ILE A 22 0.79 -0.94 -4.35
CA ILE A 22 1.15 -2.11 -3.56
C ILE A 22 2.65 -2.32 -3.73
N ALA A 23 3.40 -2.28 -2.63
CA ALA A 23 4.84 -2.43 -2.65
C ALA A 23 5.31 -3.51 -1.68
N VAL A 24 6.36 -4.23 -2.07
CA VAL A 24 7.03 -5.24 -1.23
C VAL A 24 8.52 -4.99 -1.28
N ASP A 25 9.19 -4.96 -0.13
CA ASP A 25 10.64 -4.79 -0.08
C ASP A 25 11.40 -6.10 0.12
N ARG A 26 12.74 -6.02 0.11
CA ARG A 26 13.63 -7.18 0.27
C ARG A 26 13.49 -7.93 1.60
N PHE A 27 12.81 -7.35 2.58
CA PHE A 27 12.55 -7.96 3.88
C PHE A 27 11.14 -8.57 3.97
N GLY A 28 10.37 -8.52 2.88
CA GLY A 28 8.99 -9.00 2.84
C GLY A 28 7.99 -8.08 3.53
N ARG A 29 8.36 -6.83 3.83
CA ARG A 29 7.39 -5.84 4.31
C ARG A 29 6.47 -5.45 3.16
N ILE A 30 5.18 -5.30 3.44
CA ILE A 30 4.15 -5.01 2.45
C ILE A 30 3.53 -3.65 2.80
N ALA A 31 3.44 -2.75 1.82
CA ALA A 31 2.73 -1.47 1.93
C ALA A 31 1.56 -1.43 0.94
N LEU A 32 0.41 -0.96 1.41
CA LEU A 32 -0.86 -0.89 0.70
C LEU A 32 -1.43 0.53 0.82
N VAL A 33 -0.84 1.50 0.12
CA VAL A 33 -1.14 2.93 0.32
C VAL A 33 -1.84 3.50 -0.90
N TYR A 34 -2.82 4.37 -0.66
CA TYR A 34 -3.58 5.03 -1.71
C TYR A 34 -4.06 6.41 -1.22
N ASN A 35 -4.34 7.32 -2.16
CA ASN A 35 -4.96 8.62 -1.92
C ASN A 35 -6.34 8.76 -2.61
N SER A 36 -6.79 7.74 -3.35
CA SER A 36 -8.14 7.59 -3.88
C SER A 36 -9.20 7.38 -2.79
N GLU A 37 -10.49 7.45 -3.14
CA GLU A 37 -11.58 7.13 -2.19
C GLU A 37 -11.47 5.69 -1.66
N GLY A 38 -10.88 4.80 -2.45
CA GLY A 38 -10.58 3.41 -2.07
C GLY A 38 -9.64 2.72 -3.03
N MET A 39 -9.21 1.53 -2.64
CA MET A 39 -8.36 0.66 -3.43
C MET A 39 -8.71 -0.80 -3.17
N PHE A 40 -9.26 -1.49 -4.18
CA PHE A 40 -9.41 -2.94 -4.18
C PHE A 40 -8.02 -3.58 -4.04
N ARG A 41 -7.75 -4.24 -2.92
CA ARG A 41 -6.43 -4.75 -2.60
C ARG A 41 -6.48 -6.03 -1.77
N GLY A 42 -5.46 -6.85 -1.94
CA GLY A 42 -5.22 -8.01 -1.11
C GLY A 42 -3.74 -8.23 -0.88
N ARG A 43 -3.39 -8.81 0.28
CA ARG A 43 -2.04 -9.29 0.56
C ARG A 43 -2.06 -10.63 1.29
N VAL A 44 -0.99 -11.38 1.11
CA VAL A 44 -0.65 -12.56 1.90
C VAL A 44 0.84 -12.54 2.18
N ASP A 45 1.26 -12.96 3.37
CA ASP A 45 2.67 -13.14 3.71
C ASP A 45 2.98 -14.59 4.14
N SER A 46 4.26 -14.88 4.37
CA SER A 46 4.74 -16.23 4.71
C SER A 46 4.24 -16.75 6.07
N THR A 47 3.65 -15.90 6.91
CA THR A 47 3.02 -16.33 8.16
C THR A 47 1.60 -16.87 7.94
N GLY A 48 1.05 -16.70 6.74
CA GLY A 48 -0.34 -16.99 6.43
C GLY A 48 -1.29 -15.86 6.81
N ALA A 49 -0.78 -14.68 7.17
CA ALA A 49 -1.63 -13.51 7.37
C ALA A 49 -2.20 -13.06 6.01
N ILE A 50 -3.53 -13.03 5.91
CA ILE A 50 -4.27 -12.66 4.70
C ILE A 50 -5.11 -11.43 5.02
N GLU A 51 -5.13 -10.50 4.08
CA GLU A 51 -5.93 -9.27 4.18
C GLU A 51 -6.51 -8.94 2.81
N VAL A 52 -7.79 -8.61 2.76
CA VAL A 52 -8.50 -8.14 1.57
C VAL A 52 -9.36 -6.96 1.97
N ARG A 53 -9.20 -5.82 1.27
CA ARG A 53 -9.90 -4.57 1.59
C ARG A 53 -10.23 -3.78 0.33
N ILE A 54 -11.13 -2.82 0.50
CA ILE A 54 -11.47 -1.80 -0.51
C ILE A 54 -11.32 -0.42 0.13
N TRP A 55 -11.84 -0.25 1.34
CA TRP A 55 -11.82 0.99 2.13
C TRP A 55 -10.94 0.83 3.39
N GLU A 56 -10.77 1.90 4.17
CA GLU A 56 -10.13 1.87 5.51
C GLU A 56 -11.07 1.33 6.59
#